data_AF-A0A517YG93-F1
#
_entry.id   AF-A0A517YG93-F1
#
_cell.length_a   1.000
_cell.length_b   1.000
_cell.length_c   1.000
_cell.angle_alpha   90.00
_cell.angle_beta   90.00
_cell.angle_gamma   90.00
#
_symmetry.space_group_name_H-M   'P 1'
#
loop_
_entity.id
_entity.type
_entity.pdbx_description
1 polymer ?
#
loop_
_entity_poly.entity_id
_entity_poly.type
_entity_poly.pdbx_seq_one_letter_code
_entity_poly.pdbx_strand_id
1 'polypeptide(L)'
;MAKKAKSGPNKSLAIRNYKVTNPSASPKEIAEALSKTGMEVTPQFVSTVLSNAKRKGGVIGKRGRKPGKVPATASGGSSIEQLVKAKKLVDQLGGIDAAKSAISALAQILG
;
A
#
# COMPACT_ATOMS: atom_id res chain seq x y z
N MET A 1 18.39 -5.88 1.66
CA MET A 1 18.44 -6.68 0.42
C MET A 1 17.11 -7.38 0.20
N ALA A 2 16.32 -6.96 -0.80
CA ALA A 2 15.11 -7.69 -1.20
C ALA A 2 15.50 -8.87 -2.10
N LYS A 3 15.31 -10.11 -1.63
CA LYS A 3 15.58 -11.30 -2.43
C LYS A 3 14.74 -11.25 -3.70
N LYS A 4 15.39 -11.31 -4.87
CA LYS A 4 14.76 -11.38 -6.19
C LYS A 4 13.70 -12.49 -6.19
N ALA A 5 12.49 -12.18 -6.67
CA ALA A 5 11.42 -13.16 -6.79
C ALA A 5 11.87 -14.28 -7.73
N LYS A 6 11.93 -15.52 -7.23
CA LYS A 6 12.19 -16.71 -8.03
C LYS A 6 11.11 -16.80 -9.11
N SER A 7 11.51 -16.59 -10.36
CA SER A 7 10.69 -16.81 -11.56
C SER A 7 10.50 -18.30 -11.83
N GLY A 8 9.93 -19.02 -10.86
CA GLY A 8 9.40 -20.37 -11.07
C GLY A 8 8.00 -20.31 -11.66
N PRO A 9 7.46 -21.42 -12.20
CA PRO A 9 6.10 -21.49 -12.70
C PRO A 9 5.15 -20.89 -11.66
N ASN A 10 4.33 -19.93 -12.08
CA ASN A 10 3.63 -19.05 -11.17
C ASN A 10 2.38 -19.76 -10.61
N LYS A 11 2.61 -20.76 -9.76
CA LYS A 11 1.57 -21.59 -9.10
C LYS A 11 0.48 -20.71 -8.47
N SER A 12 0.88 -19.58 -7.88
CA SER A 12 -0.03 -18.61 -7.28
C SER A 12 -0.99 -17.94 -8.28
N LEU A 13 -0.57 -17.69 -9.52
CA LEU A 13 -1.46 -17.16 -10.57
C LEU A 13 -2.44 -18.22 -11.03
N ALA A 14 -2.00 -19.46 -11.24
CA ALA A 14 -2.88 -20.56 -11.63
C ALA A 14 -4.01 -20.77 -10.60
N ILE A 15 -3.69 -20.74 -9.30
CA ILE A 15 -4.67 -20.82 -8.21
C ILE A 15 -5.70 -19.69 -8.27
N ARG A 16 -5.24 -18.46 -8.51
CA ARG A 16 -6.13 -17.29 -8.60
C ARG A 16 -7.05 -17.39 -9.80
N ASN A 17 -6.52 -17.75 -10.96
CA ASN A 17 -7.29 -17.90 -12.20
C ASN A 17 -8.35 -18.99 -12.04
N TYR A 18 -7.99 -20.13 -11.46
CA TYR A 18 -8.92 -21.25 -11.25
C TYR A 18 -10.07 -20.88 -10.29
N LYS A 19 -9.81 -20.05 -9.28
CA LYS A 19 -10.85 -19.54 -8.38
C LYS A 19 -11.73 -18.48 -9.03
N VAL A 20 -11.21 -17.69 -9.96
CA VAL A 20 -12.00 -16.73 -10.74
C VAL A 20 -12.96 -17.45 -11.68
N THR A 21 -12.47 -18.49 -12.37
CA THR A 21 -13.32 -19.30 -13.26
C THR A 21 -14.29 -20.20 -12.48
N ASN A 22 -13.93 -20.60 -11.25
CA ASN A 22 -14.77 -21.44 -10.38
C ASN A 22 -14.97 -20.79 -8.99
N PRO A 23 -15.84 -19.77 -8.86
CA PRO A 23 -16.04 -19.03 -7.62
C PRO A 23 -16.47 -19.91 -6.44
N SER A 24 -17.15 -21.02 -6.69
CA SER A 24 -17.64 -21.94 -5.65
C SER A 24 -16.65 -23.06 -5.27
N ALA A 25 -15.53 -23.22 -6.01
CA ALA A 25 -14.62 -24.34 -5.78
C ALA A 25 -13.93 -24.25 -4.42
N SER A 26 -13.86 -25.38 -3.70
CA SER A 26 -13.20 -25.46 -2.42
C SER A 26 -11.66 -25.44 -2.59
N PRO A 27 -10.88 -24.95 -1.60
CA PRO A 27 -9.42 -24.97 -1.68
C PRO A 27 -8.81 -26.38 -1.91
N LYS A 28 -9.54 -27.43 -1.52
CA LYS A 28 -9.15 -28.84 -1.74
C LYS A 28 -9.29 -29.23 -3.22
N GLU A 29 -10.44 -28.94 -3.83
CA GLU A 29 -10.69 -29.21 -5.26
C GLU A 29 -9.68 -28.48 -6.15
N ILE A 30 -9.34 -27.23 -5.81
CA ILE A 30 -8.35 -26.43 -6.56
C ILE A 30 -6.96 -27.06 -6.43
N ALA A 31 -6.59 -27.56 -5.25
CA ALA A 31 -5.31 -28.23 -5.05
C ALA A 31 -5.23 -29.53 -5.85
N GLU A 32 -6.30 -30.33 -5.88
CA GLU A 32 -6.36 -31.57 -6.66
C GLU A 32 -6.33 -31.31 -8.17
N ALA A 33 -7.10 -30.34 -8.65
CA ALA A 33 -7.13 -29.97 -10.06
C ALA A 33 -5.75 -29.48 -10.55
N LEU A 34 -5.07 -28.66 -9.73
CA LEU A 34 -3.73 -28.15 -10.08
C LEU A 34 -2.64 -29.23 -9.92
N SER A 35 -2.77 -30.13 -8.96
CA SER A 35 -1.85 -31.26 -8.81
C SER A 35 -1.92 -32.22 -10.00
N LYS A 36 -3.12 -32.45 -10.56
CA LYS A 36 -3.29 -33.22 -11.80
C LYS A 36 -2.61 -32.58 -13.01
N THR A 37 -2.48 -31.25 -13.03
CA THR A 37 -1.77 -30.51 -14.09
C THR A 37 -0.24 -30.48 -13.91
N GLY A 38 0.31 -31.25 -12.95
CA GLY A 38 1.74 -31.30 -12.67
C GLY A 38 2.25 -30.14 -11.81
N MET A 39 1.35 -29.29 -11.28
CA MET A 39 1.71 -28.27 -10.31
C MET A 39 1.52 -28.85 -8.92
N GLU A 40 2.61 -29.23 -8.24
CA GLU A 40 2.53 -29.62 -6.83
C GLU A 40 2.09 -28.42 -6.00
N VAL A 41 0.83 -28.44 -5.55
CA VAL A 41 0.22 -27.39 -4.72
C VAL A 41 -0.48 -28.04 -3.54
N THR A 42 -0.11 -27.67 -2.32
CA THR A 42 -0.81 -28.16 -1.12
C THR A 42 -2.10 -27.35 -0.88
N PRO A 43 -3.14 -27.96 -0.28
CA PRO A 43 -4.36 -27.24 0.11
C PRO A 43 -4.08 -26.03 1.01
N GLN A 44 -3.06 -26.13 1.88
CA GLN A 44 -2.60 -25.05 2.75
C GLN A 44 -2.04 -23.86 1.95
N PHE A 45 -1.28 -24.14 0.89
CA PHE A 45 -0.75 -23.11 0.01
C PHE A 45 -1.87 -22.42 -0.77
N VAL A 46 -2.84 -23.17 -1.30
CA VAL A 46 -4.03 -22.61 -1.95
C VAL A 46 -4.78 -21.66 -1.02
N SER A 47 -5.06 -22.08 0.22
CA SER A 47 -5.73 -21.23 1.22
C SER A 47 -4.97 -19.93 1.50
N THR A 48 -3.65 -20.02 1.63
CA THR A 48 -2.79 -18.85 1.87
C THR A 48 -2.78 -17.91 0.67
N VAL A 49 -2.70 -18.43 -0.56
CA VAL A 49 -2.73 -17.65 -1.80
C VAL A 49 -4.07 -16.93 -1.96
N LEU A 50 -5.19 -17.61 -1.71
CA LEU A 50 -6.54 -17.04 -1.77
C LEU A 50 -6.76 -15.98 -0.67
N SER A 51 -6.30 -16.25 0.56
CA SER A 51 -6.38 -15.31 1.68
C SER A 51 -5.56 -14.05 1.42
N ASN A 52 -4.35 -14.20 0.87
CA ASN A 52 -3.50 -13.07 0.50
C ASN A 52 -4.04 -12.30 -0.72
N ALA A 53 -4.75 -12.97 -1.63
CA ALA A 53 -5.44 -12.30 -2.75
C ALA A 53 -6.58 -11.39 -2.25
N LYS A 54 -7.41 -11.87 -1.32
CA LYS A 54 -8.45 -11.06 -0.67
C LYS A 54 -7.86 -9.86 0.09
N ARG A 55 -6.75 -10.10 0.79
CA ARG A 55 -5.98 -9.08 1.52
C ARG A 55 -5.29 -8.05 0.62
N LYS A 56 -5.16 -8.27 -0.69
CA LYS A 56 -4.60 -7.27 -1.61
C LYS A 56 -5.65 -6.25 -2.07
N GLY A 57 -6.95 -6.57 -1.93
CA GLY A 57 -8.07 -5.69 -2.25
C GLY A 57 -8.67 -4.96 -1.04
N GLY A 58 -8.47 -5.47 0.18
CA GLY A 58 -8.75 -4.76 1.42
C GLY A 58 -7.46 -4.22 2.00
N VAL A 59 -7.38 -2.91 2.25
CA VAL A 59 -6.30 -2.28 3.03
C VAL A 59 -6.06 -3.13 4.27
N ILE A 60 -4.99 -3.92 4.29
CA ILE A 60 -4.55 -4.60 5.50
C ILE A 60 -4.06 -3.48 6.41
N GLY A 61 -4.95 -2.95 7.24
CA GLY A 61 -4.56 -2.39 8.51
C GLY A 61 -3.77 -3.49 9.21
N LYS A 62 -2.44 -3.39 9.15
CA LYS A 62 -1.56 -4.18 10.01
C LYS A 62 -2.16 -4.05 11.41
N ARG A 63 -2.50 -5.16 12.06
CA ARG A 63 -2.99 -5.17 13.45
C ARG A 63 -2.07 -4.23 14.24
N GLY A 64 -2.63 -3.08 14.62
CA GLY A 64 -1.84 -1.91 14.97
C GLY A 64 -0.84 -2.26 16.06
N ARG A 65 0.42 -1.86 15.85
CA ARG A 65 1.32 -1.68 16.99
C ARG A 65 0.59 -0.74 17.96
N LYS A 66 0.57 -1.07 19.27
CA LYS A 66 0.00 -0.21 20.33
C LYS A 66 0.25 1.26 19.98
N PRO A 67 -0.74 2.16 20.11
CA PRO A 67 -0.58 3.55 19.68
C PRO A 67 0.54 4.21 20.49
N GLY A 68 1.75 4.15 19.96
CA GLY A 68 2.82 5.07 20.30
C GLY A 68 2.45 6.37 19.62
N LYS A 69 2.41 7.45 20.41
CA LYS A 69 2.14 8.85 20.07
C LYS A 69 1.71 9.09 18.61
N VAL A 70 0.44 9.46 18.47
CA VAL A 70 -0.18 9.97 17.24
C VAL A 70 0.83 10.73 16.38
N PRO A 71 1.20 10.24 15.18
CA PRO A 71 1.85 11.11 14.23
C PRO A 71 0.79 12.12 13.79
N ALA A 72 1.10 13.40 13.97
CA ALA A 72 0.27 14.50 13.55
C ALA A 72 -0.19 14.27 12.10
N THR A 73 -1.51 14.34 11.91
CA THR A 73 -2.21 14.64 10.66
C THR A 73 -1.38 14.52 9.37
N ALA A 74 -1.59 13.41 8.67
CA ALA A 74 -1.11 13.21 7.31
C ALA A 74 -1.67 14.30 6.37
N SER A 75 -0.95 15.41 6.25
CA SER A 75 -1.06 16.34 5.13
C SER A 75 -0.27 15.74 3.96
N GLY A 76 -0.94 14.85 3.23
CA GLY A 76 -0.41 14.06 2.12
C GLY A 76 -0.07 14.89 0.88
N GLY A 77 0.94 15.75 0.98
CA GLY A 77 1.76 16.18 -0.15
C GLY A 77 3.17 15.65 0.07
N SER A 78 3.84 15.19 -0.98
CA SER A 78 5.26 14.82 -0.85
C SER A 78 6.00 16.04 -0.28
N SER A 79 6.79 15.85 0.79
CA SER A 79 7.42 16.97 1.51
C SER A 79 8.26 17.86 0.58
N ILE A 80 8.73 17.32 -0.54
CA ILE A 80 9.46 18.03 -1.58
C ILE A 80 8.56 19.00 -2.35
N GLU A 81 7.35 18.59 -2.75
CA GLU A 81 6.40 19.49 -3.42
C GLU A 81 5.95 20.64 -2.51
N GLN A 82 5.80 20.37 -1.20
CA GLN A 82 5.50 21.40 -0.21
C GLN A 82 6.64 22.41 -0.09
N LEU A 83 7.90 21.96 -0.10
CA LEU A 83 9.06 22.83 -0.10
C LEU A 83 9.16 23.67 -1.39
N VAL A 84 8.84 23.09 -2.55
CA VAL A 84 8.80 23.84 -3.83
C VAL A 84 7.72 24.93 -3.79
N LYS A 85 6.54 24.63 -3.24
CA LYS A 85 5.47 25.64 -3.06
C LYS A 85 5.88 26.73 -2.07
N ALA A 86 6.48 26.35 -0.94
CA ALA A 86 6.99 27.30 0.06
C ALA A 86 8.06 28.21 -0.54
N LYS A 87 8.98 27.67 -1.35
CA LYS A 87 9.99 28.47 -2.07
C LYS A 87 9.35 29.50 -3.00
N LYS A 88 8.35 29.11 -3.79
CA LYS A 88 7.65 30.05 -4.68
C LYS A 88 6.99 31.21 -3.92
N LEU A 89 6.40 30.93 -2.75
CA LEU A 89 5.81 31.96 -1.89
C LEU A 89 6.87 32.91 -1.34
N VAL A 90 8.01 32.38 -0.91
CA VAL A 90 9.16 33.16 -0.45
C VAL A 90 9.68 34.08 -1.56
N ASP A 91 9.79 33.58 -2.79
CA ASP A 91 10.23 34.35 -3.95
C ASP A 91 9.22 35.48 -4.28
N GLN A 92 7.92 35.22 -4.18
CA GLN A 92 6.86 36.22 -4.40
C GLN A 92 6.85 37.34 -3.35
N LEU A 93 7.22 37.01 -2.11
CA LEU A 93 7.25 37.96 -1.00
C LEU A 93 8.59 38.71 -0.91
N GLY A 94 9.52 38.46 -1.85
CA GLY A 94 10.79 39.18 -1.94
C GLY A 94 11.84 38.70 -0.92
N GLY A 95 11.66 37.52 -0.33
CA GLY A 95 12.63 36.92 0.58
C GLY A 95 12.02 36.21 1.79
N ILE A 96 12.87 35.47 2.50
CA ILE A 96 12.45 34.62 3.63
C ILE A 96 11.95 35.47 4.81
N ASP A 97 12.59 36.61 5.07
CA ASP A 97 12.23 37.46 6.22
C ASP A 97 10.88 38.15 6.00
N ALA A 98 10.63 38.64 4.79
CA ALA A 98 9.33 39.19 4.39
C ALA A 98 8.23 38.11 4.43
N ALA A 99 8.53 36.89 3.97
CA ALA A 99 7.59 35.78 4.03
C ALA A 99 7.21 35.39 5.47
N LYS A 100 8.18 35.35 6.39
CA LYS A 100 7.92 35.10 7.81
C LYS A 100 7.02 36.19 8.41
N SER A 101 7.35 37.46 8.17
CA SER A 101 6.56 38.60 8.67
C SER A 101 5.11 38.55 8.15
N ALA A 102 4.92 38.30 6.86
CA ALA A 102 3.60 38.20 6.23
C ALA A 102 2.77 37.03 6.80
N ILE A 103 3.39 35.85 6.98
CA ILE A 103 2.70 34.69 7.58
C ILE A 103 2.33 34.96 9.03
N SER A 104 3.21 35.61 9.80
CA SER A 104 2.92 36.01 11.18
C SER A 104 1.77 37.02 11.26
N ALA A 105 1.72 38.01 10.37
CA ALA A 105 0.61 38.96 10.30
C ALA A 105 -0.70 38.28 9.89
N LEU A 106 -0.67 37.37 8.91
CA LEU A 106 -1.84 36.57 8.53
C LEU A 106 -2.37 35.71 9.69
N ALA A 107 -1.47 35.12 10.48
CA ALA A 107 -1.86 34.32 11.64
C ALA A 107 -2.58 35.14 12.73
N GLN A 108 -2.24 36.42 12.89
CA GLN A 108 -2.93 37.32 13.83
C GLN A 108 -4.32 37.75 13.37
N ILE A 109 -4.62 37.65 12.07
CA ILE A 109 -5.92 38.03 11.49
C ILE A 109 -6.87 36.82 11.44
N LEU A 110 -6.33 35.62 11.25
CA LEU A 110 -7.09 34.38 11.06
C LEU A 110 -7.24 33.53 12.33
N GLY A 111 -6.49 33.82 13.39
CA GLY A 111 -6.54 33.15 14.68
C GLY A 111 -7.10 34.04 15.78
#